data_AF-A0A1Z8M6Z2-F1
#
_entry.id   AF-A0A1Z8M6Z2-F1
#
_cell.length_a   1.000
_cell.length_b   1.000
_cell.length_c   1.000
_cell.angle_alpha   90.00
_cell.angle_beta   90.00
_cell.angle_gamma   90.00
#
_symmetry.space_group_name_H-M   'P 1'
#
loop_
_entity.id
_entity.type
_entity.pdbx_description
1 polymer ?
#
loop_
_entity_poly.entity_id
_entity_poly.type
_entity_poly.pdbx_seq_one_letter_code
_entity_poly.pdbx_strand_id
1 'polypeptide(L)'
;MPRTVLQGREFVALTVPLIKAGQGRVVTATFQHTKAGVIDLTIGDAVESETIGTTSNHPFWSEDRQACVQAGTLKSGERVRTYLGDHKQVMEVSH
;
A
#
# COMPACT_ATOMS: atom_id res chain seq x y z
N MET A 1 54.51 -36.95 5.84
CA MET A 1 53.86 -35.72 5.37
C MET A 1 52.34 -35.90 5.48
N PRO A 2 51.62 -35.27 6.42
CA PRO A 2 50.16 -35.27 6.37
C PRO A 2 49.65 -34.09 5.52
N ARG A 3 48.70 -34.40 4.65
CA ARG A 3 48.05 -33.51 3.69
C ARG A 3 46.91 -32.77 4.40
N THR A 4 47.01 -31.45 4.54
CA THR A 4 45.94 -30.60 5.06
C THR A 4 44.78 -30.55 4.06
N VAL A 5 43.61 -31.03 4.45
CA VAL A 5 42.36 -30.82 3.72
C VAL A 5 41.75 -29.52 4.24
N LEU A 6 41.78 -28.46 3.43
CA LEU A 6 41.02 -27.24 3.68
C LEU A 6 39.58 -27.47 3.21
N GLN A 7 38.66 -27.73 4.15
CA GLN A 7 37.24 -27.72 3.86
C GLN A 7 36.71 -26.29 4.02
N GLY A 8 36.73 -25.53 2.93
CA GLY A 8 36.10 -24.21 2.87
C GLY A 8 34.58 -24.34 2.89
N ARG A 9 33.93 -23.79 3.92
CA ARG A 9 32.49 -23.49 3.89
C ARG A 9 32.37 -22.01 3.53
N GLU A 10 31.93 -21.71 2.33
CA GLU A 10 31.61 -20.34 1.93
C GLU A 10 30.27 -19.97 2.58
N PHE A 11 30.32 -19.09 3.59
CA PHE A 11 29.14 -18.41 4.10
C PHE A 11 28.94 -17.14 3.26
N VAL A 12 27.94 -17.15 2.39
CA VAL A 12 27.47 -15.94 1.71
C VAL A 12 26.67 -15.12 2.72
N ALA A 13 27.32 -14.17 3.37
CA ALA A 13 26.63 -13.17 4.18
C ALA A 13 25.97 -12.15 3.24
N LEU A 14 24.69 -12.35 2.92
CA LEU A 14 23.87 -11.30 2.33
C LEU A 14 23.74 -10.18 3.38
N THR A 15 24.43 -9.06 3.18
CA THR A 15 24.34 -7.91 4.08
C THR A 15 22.98 -7.24 3.91
N VAL A 16 21.97 -7.70 4.66
CA VAL A 16 20.70 -7.00 4.80
C VAL A 16 20.95 -5.80 5.74
N PRO A 17 20.61 -4.56 5.35
CA PRO A 17 20.78 -3.42 6.25
C PRO A 17 19.94 -3.63 7.51
N LEU A 18 20.53 -3.38 8.68
CA LEU A 18 19.83 -3.46 9.95
C LEU A 18 18.80 -2.33 10.03
N ILE A 19 17.52 -2.68 10.09
CA ILE A 19 16.44 -1.70 10.22
C ILE A 19 16.09 -1.58 11.70
N LYS A 20 16.20 -0.36 12.23
CA LYS A 20 15.92 -0.09 13.65
C LYS A 20 14.47 -0.45 13.97
N ALA A 21 14.26 -1.25 15.01
CA ALA A 21 12.93 -1.57 15.49
C ALA A 21 12.21 -0.30 16.00
N GLY A 22 10.92 -0.21 15.72
CA GLY A 22 10.04 0.86 16.15
C GLY A 22 8.58 0.39 16.14
N GLN A 23 7.65 1.23 16.60
CA GLN A 23 6.23 0.88 16.69
C GLN A 23 5.52 0.77 15.32
N GLY A 24 6.20 1.14 14.22
CA GLY A 24 5.67 1.13 12.86
C GLY A 24 6.13 -0.05 12.01
N ARG A 25 5.60 -0.13 10.79
CA ARG A 25 6.03 -1.11 9.79
C ARG A 25 7.23 -0.56 9.01
N VAL A 26 8.18 -1.45 8.71
CA VAL A 26 9.35 -1.12 7.90
C VAL A 26 8.94 -0.83 6.46
N VAL A 27 9.32 0.34 5.94
CA VAL A 27 9.22 0.65 4.51
C VAL A 27 10.38 -0.02 3.78
N THR A 28 10.08 -0.92 2.85
CA THR A 28 11.10 -1.72 2.12
C THR A 28 11.53 -1.09 0.81
N ALA A 29 10.70 -0.25 0.20
CA ALA A 29 10.96 0.44 -1.05
C ALA A 29 10.07 1.67 -1.21
N THR A 30 10.54 2.65 -2.01
CA THR A 30 9.76 3.81 -2.45
C THR A 30 9.70 3.81 -3.97
N PHE A 31 8.50 3.93 -4.53
CA PHE A 31 8.27 4.00 -5.98
C PHE A 31 7.84 5.43 -6.35
N GLN A 32 8.44 6.02 -7.38
CA GLN A 32 8.10 7.35 -7.88
C GLN A 32 7.82 7.29 -9.39
N HIS A 33 6.67 7.82 -9.80
CA HIS A 33 6.26 7.92 -11.20
C HIS A 33 6.02 9.37 -11.59
N THR A 34 6.52 9.81 -12.75
CA THR A 34 6.45 11.20 -13.23
C THR A 34 5.22 11.53 -14.09
N LYS A 35 4.40 10.53 -14.44
CA LYS A 35 3.22 10.69 -15.32
C LYS A 35 2.03 9.83 -14.90
N ALA A 36 1.76 9.71 -13.60
CA ALA A 36 0.53 9.08 -13.15
C ALA A 36 -0.58 10.13 -13.07
N GLY A 37 -1.70 9.93 -13.78
CA GLY A 37 -2.89 10.76 -13.61
C GLY A 37 -3.42 10.59 -12.18
N VAL A 38 -3.49 11.70 -11.45
CA VAL A 38 -4.08 11.77 -10.13
C VAL A 38 -5.56 12.09 -10.31
N ILE A 39 -6.41 11.30 -9.68
CA ILE A 39 -7.84 11.52 -9.57
C ILE A 39 -8.16 12.00 -8.16
N ASP A 40 -9.23 12.76 -8.02
CA ASP A 40 -9.77 13.17 -6.73
C ASP A 40 -10.88 12.19 -6.32
N LEU A 41 -10.66 11.48 -5.21
CA LEU A 41 -11.62 10.56 -4.62
C LEU A 41 -12.19 11.17 -3.33
N THR A 42 -13.46 11.56 -3.35
CA THR A 42 -14.13 12.11 -2.17
C THR A 42 -14.84 10.98 -1.43
N ILE A 43 -14.46 10.77 -0.16
CA ILE A 43 -15.07 9.80 0.73
C ILE A 43 -15.62 10.48 1.97
N GLY A 44 -16.69 9.96 2.53
CA GLY A 44 -17.31 10.58 3.69
C GLY A 44 -18.46 9.79 4.27
N ASP A 45 -19.18 10.48 5.14
CA ASP A 45 -20.41 10.08 5.77
C ASP A 45 -21.35 11.29 5.80
N ALA A 46 -22.46 11.21 6.55
CA ALA A 46 -23.44 12.29 6.59
C ALA A 46 -22.95 13.56 7.28
N VAL A 47 -21.85 13.49 8.05
CA VAL A 47 -21.35 14.60 8.87
C VAL A 47 -20.06 15.18 8.29
N GLU A 48 -19.13 14.33 7.86
CA GLU A 48 -17.81 14.75 7.40
C GLU A 48 -17.43 14.08 6.08
N SER A 49 -16.68 14.81 5.25
CA SER A 49 -16.13 14.30 3.98
C SER A 49 -14.69 14.76 3.79
N GLU A 50 -13.90 13.94 3.12
CA GLU A 50 -12.48 14.16 2.82
C GLU A 50 -12.20 13.77 1.37
N THR A 51 -11.38 14.57 0.67
CA THR A 51 -10.93 14.29 -0.68
C THR A 51 -9.49 13.79 -0.67
N ILE A 52 -9.26 12.64 -1.28
CA ILE A 52 -7.96 11.98 -1.40
C ILE A 52 -7.50 12.07 -2.86
N GLY A 53 -6.38 12.75 -3.09
CA GLY A 53 -5.67 12.70 -4.37
C GLY A 53 -4.93 11.36 -4.51
N THR A 54 -5.34 10.52 -5.45
CA THR A 54 -4.75 9.20 -5.67
C THR A 54 -4.63 8.85 -7.14
N THR A 55 -3.76 7.92 -7.51
CA THR A 55 -3.74 7.44 -8.90
C THR A 55 -4.97 6.56 -9.18
N SER A 56 -5.53 6.63 -10.38
CA SER A 56 -6.73 5.86 -10.76
C SER A 56 -6.59 4.35 -10.49
N ASN A 57 -5.40 3.78 -10.68
CA ASN A 57 -5.12 2.35 -10.46
C ASN A 57 -4.87 1.98 -8.98
N HIS A 58 -4.87 2.95 -8.06
CA HIS A 58 -4.60 2.67 -6.66
C HIS A 58 -5.73 1.84 -6.03
N PRO A 59 -5.43 0.68 -5.42
CA PRO A 59 -6.47 -0.16 -4.85
C PRO A 59 -6.98 0.39 -3.52
N PHE A 60 -8.31 0.38 -3.36
CA PHE A 60 -9.02 0.54 -2.08
C PHE A 60 -9.78 -0.74 -1.78
N TRP A 61 -9.85 -1.13 -0.51
CA TRP A 61 -10.68 -2.27 -0.10
C TRP A 61 -12.15 -1.85 -0.07
N SER A 62 -12.96 -2.46 -0.93
CA SER A 62 -14.41 -2.29 -0.95
C SER A 62 -15.09 -3.32 -0.05
N GLU A 63 -15.87 -2.87 0.92
CA GLU A 63 -16.73 -3.74 1.73
C GLU A 63 -17.88 -4.34 0.92
N ASP A 64 -18.32 -3.66 -0.13
CA ASP A 64 -19.45 -4.14 -0.94
C ASP A 64 -19.02 -5.26 -1.90
N ARG A 65 -17.80 -5.15 -2.45
CA ARG A 65 -17.23 -6.16 -3.36
C ARG A 65 -16.33 -7.18 -2.67
N GLN A 66 -15.99 -6.96 -1.39
CA GLN A 66 -15.04 -7.78 -0.61
C GLN A 66 -13.72 -8.01 -1.36
N ALA A 67 -13.21 -6.94 -1.99
CA ALA A 67 -12.03 -6.99 -2.85
C ALA A 67 -11.30 -5.64 -2.90
N CYS A 68 -10.04 -5.68 -3.31
CA CYS A 68 -9.28 -4.49 -3.70
C CYS A 68 -9.75 -3.99 -5.07
N VAL A 69 -10.37 -2.81 -5.12
CA VAL A 69 -10.92 -2.17 -6.31
C VAL A 69 -10.08 -0.93 -6.64
N GLN A 70 -9.77 -0.72 -7.92
CA GLN A 70 -9.06 0.47 -8.38
C GLN A 70 -9.89 1.73 -8.11
N ALA A 71 -9.25 2.78 -7.59
CA ALA A 71 -9.90 4.04 -7.22
C ALA A 71 -10.78 4.62 -8.34
N GLY A 72 -10.30 4.63 -9.59
CA GLY A 72 -11.06 5.14 -10.73
C GLY A 72 -12.24 4.27 -11.19
N THR A 73 -12.49 3.13 -10.52
CA THR A 73 -13.59 2.20 -10.84
C THR A 73 -14.56 2.01 -9.67
N LEU A 74 -14.31 2.70 -8.55
CA LEU A 74 -15.23 2.80 -7.44
C LEU A 74 -16.49 3.54 -7.88
N LYS A 75 -17.63 3.18 -7.28
CA LYS A 75 -18.92 3.82 -7.58
C LYS A 75 -19.35 4.68 -6.39
N SER A 76 -20.04 5.78 -6.66
CA SER A 76 -20.69 6.55 -5.60
C SER A 76 -21.64 5.65 -4.79
N GLY A 77 -21.62 5.83 -3.47
CA GLY A 77 -22.30 5.00 -2.47
C GLY A 77 -21.51 3.78 -1.99
N GLU A 78 -20.44 3.39 -2.69
CA GLU A 78 -19.64 2.21 -2.34
C GLU A 78 -18.87 2.43 -1.03
N ARG A 79 -18.81 1.41 -0.17
CA ARG A 79 -18.14 1.48 1.14
C ARG A 79 -16.68 1.06 1.06
N VAL A 80 -15.77 1.97 1.39
CA VAL A 80 -14.33 1.70 1.46
C VAL A 80 -13.86 1.59 2.91
N ARG A 81 -13.04 0.59 3.22
CA ARG A 81 -12.52 0.38 4.59
C ARG A 81 -11.41 1.37 4.92
N THR A 82 -11.46 1.94 6.12
CA THR A 82 -10.42 2.81 6.66
C THR A 82 -9.40 2.02 7.48
N TYR A 83 -8.29 2.68 7.85
CA TYR A 83 -7.29 2.07 8.72
C TYR A 83 -7.83 1.65 10.10
N LEU A 84 -8.79 2.40 10.65
CA LEU A 84 -9.37 2.14 11.97
C LEU A 84 -10.34 0.94 11.97
N GLY A 85 -10.62 0.35 10.80
CA GLY A 85 -11.48 -0.83 10.65
C GLY A 85 -12.96 -0.49 10.41
N ASP A 86 -13.33 0.79 10.51
CA ASP A 86 -14.59 1.34 10.01
C ASP A 86 -14.57 1.54 8.48
N HIS A 87 -15.62 2.16 7.93
CA HIS A 87 -15.77 2.43 6.50
C HIS A 87 -16.34 3.82 6.25
N LYS A 88 -15.99 4.39 5.10
CA LYS A 88 -16.58 5.60 4.54
C LYS A 88 -17.23 5.29 3.19
N GLN A 89 -18.21 6.08 2.81
CA GLN A 89 -18.86 5.97 1.50
C GLN A 89 -18.13 6.82 0.48
N VAL A 90 -17.96 6.28 -0.73
CA VAL A 90 -17.52 7.06 -1.88
C VAL A 90 -18.64 8.03 -2.25
N MET A 91 -18.37 9.32 -2.20
CA MET A 91 -19.33 10.35 -2.60
C MET A 91 -19.14 10.68 -4.08
N GLU A 92 -17.89 10.89 -4.49
CA GLU A 92 -17.55 11.30 -5.85
C GLU A 92 -16.18 10.75 -6.28
N VAL A 93 -16.04 10.50 -7.58
CA VAL A 93 -14.78 10.16 -8.25
C VAL A 93 -14.58 11.13 -9.43
N SER A 94 -13.54 11.95 -9.38
CA SER A 94 -13.26 13.01 -10.35
C SER A 94 -11.91 12.78 -11.06
N HIS A 95 -11.92 12.75 -12.40
CA HIS A 95 -10.79 12.35 -13.26
C HIS A 95 -10.02 13.50 -13.90
#